data_AF-A0A2K4ZMI8-F1
#
_entry.id   AF-A0A2K4ZMI8-F1
#
_cell.length_a   1.000
_cell.length_b   1.000
_cell.length_c   1.000
_cell.angle_alpha   90.00
_cell.angle_beta   90.00
_cell.angle_gamma   90.00
#
_symmetry.space_group_name_H-M   'P 1'
#
loop_
_entity.id
_entity.type
_entity.pdbx_description
1 polymer ?
#
loop_
_entity_poly.entity_id
_entity_poly.type
_entity_poly.pdbx_seq_one_letter_code
_entity_poly.pdbx_strand_id
1 'polypeptide(L)' 'MAARIKVSYQEQQELRAVEELLKPVVRSCKVIERCGNGRFKRAYMDLEIPGENVQTSADMPLI' A
#
# COMPACT_ATOMS: atom_id res chain seq x y z
N MET A 1 -1.71 -12.23 -7.46
CA MET A 1 -2.21 -11.10 -8.29
C MET A 1 -1.31 -9.90 -8.03
N ALA A 2 -0.97 -9.08 -9.03
CA ALA A 2 -0.08 -7.94 -8.83
C ALA A 2 -0.87 -6.62 -8.92
N ALA A 3 -0.69 -5.73 -7.95
CA ALA A 3 -1.32 -4.42 -7.92
C ALA A 3 -0.25 -3.34 -7.72
N ARG A 4 -0.41 -2.20 -8.38
CA ARG A 4 0.45 -1.03 -8.16
C ARG A 4 -0.37 0.11 -7.61
N ILE A 5 -0.01 0.59 -6.42
CA ILE A 5 -0.68 1.73 -5.79
C ILE A 5 0.18 3.00 -5.88
N LYS A 6 -0.48 4.15 -5.87
CA LYS A 6 0.16 5.46 -5.82
C LYS A 6 -0.17 6.10 -4.49
N VAL A 7 0.85 6.37 -3.68
CA VAL A 7 0.72 7.02 -2.38
C VAL A 7 1.17 8.47 -2.52
N SER A 8 0.32 9.41 -2.14
CA SER A 8 0.70 10.82 -2.03
C SER A 8 0.91 11.13 -0.56
N TYR A 9 2.06 11.68 -0.19
CA TYR A 9 2.48 11.89 1.19
C TYR A 9 3.26 13.21 1.32
N GLN A 10 3.35 13.77 2.52
CA GLN A 10 4.14 14.98 2.80
C GLN A 10 5.44 14.61 3.50
N GLU A 11 5.33 13.78 4.54
CA GLU A 11 6.44 13.37 5.39
C GLU A 11 6.84 11.91 5.14
N GLN A 12 8.13 11.62 5.25
CA GLN A 12 8.61 10.24 5.07
C GLN A 12 8.01 9.26 6.11
N GLN A 13 7.62 9.77 7.28
CA GLN A 13 7.01 8.96 8.34
C GLN A 13 5.65 8.40 7.91
N GLU A 14 4.85 9.19 7.19
CA GLU A 14 3.56 8.75 6.65
C GLU A 14 3.73 7.61 5.64
N LEU A 15 4.72 7.73 4.75
CA LEU A 15 5.03 6.67 3.78
C LEU A 15 5.46 5.38 4.47
N ARG A 16 6.28 5.48 5.51
CA ARG A 16 6.74 4.33 6.29
C ARG A 16 5.58 3.63 7.01
N ALA A 17 4.64 4.39 7.58
CA ALA A 17 3.45 3.81 8.22
C ALA A 17 2.60 3.02 7.22
N VAL A 18 2.43 3.54 6.00
CA VAL A 18 1.73 2.83 4.91
C VAL A 18 2.49 1.55 4.51
N GLU A 19 3.82 1.61 4.43
CA GLU A 19 4.64 0.43 4.16
C GLU A 19 4.53 -0.63 5.24
N GLU A 20 4.54 -0.25 6.51
CA GLU A 20 4.37 -1.17 7.64
C GLU A 20 2.97 -1.80 7.67
N LEU A 21 1.92 -1.03 7.35
CA LEU A 21 0.54 -1.55 7.26
C LEU A 21 0.35 -2.56 6.13
N LEU A 22 1.05 -2.36 5.01
CA LEU A 22 0.92 -3.20 3.82
C LEU A 22 1.89 -4.40 3.82
N LYS A 23 2.77 -4.54 4.83
CA LYS A 23 3.58 -5.76 5.00
C LYS A 23 2.66 -6.95 5.30
N PRO A 24 2.98 -8.15 4.77
CA PRO A 24 4.14 -8.50 3.96
C PRO A 24 3.92 -8.34 2.44
N VAL A 25 2.82 -7.73 2.01
CA VAL A 25 2.34 -7.69 0.61
C VAL A 25 3.15 -6.71 -0.25
N VAL A 26 3.80 -5.71 0.36
CA VAL A 26 4.66 -4.75 -0.35
C VAL A 26 5.93 -5.44 -0.86
N ARG A 27 6.12 -5.40 -2.17
CA ARG A 27 7.30 -5.97 -2.82
C ARG A 27 8.36 -4.93 -3.13
N SER A 28 7.94 -3.73 -3.54
CA SER A 28 8.86 -2.60 -3.73
C SER A 28 8.16 -1.25 -3.53
N CYS A 29 8.92 -0.26 -3.07
CA CYS A 29 8.49 1.12 -2.94
C CYS A 29 9.43 2.03 -3.75
N LYS A 30 8.87 2.82 -4.66
CA LYS A 30 9.59 3.77 -5.50
C LYS A 30 9.12 5.19 -5.18
N VAL A 31 9.98 5.94 -4.51
CA VAL A 31 9.75 7.36 -4.23
C VAL A 31 10.02 8.19 -5.48
N ILE A 32 9.09 9.08 -5.82
CA ILE A 32 9.22 10.04 -6.91
C ILE A 32 9.64 11.38 -6.32
N GLU A 33 10.92 11.68 -6.39
CA GLU A 33 11.48 12.94 -5.87
C GLU A 33 11.05 14.16 -6.70
N ARG A 34 10.76 13.98 -7.99
CA ARG A 34 10.42 15.05 -8.94
C ARG A 34 8.91 15.20 -9.19
N CYS A 35 8.07 14.94 -8.20
CA CYS A 35 6.66 15.25 -8.33
C CYS A 35 6.48 16.78 -8.21
N GLY A 36 6.45 17.47 -9.34
CA GLY A 36 6.63 18.92 -9.45
C GLY A 36 5.74 19.77 -8.55
N ASN A 37 6.29 20.91 -8.09
CA ASN A 37 5.75 22.09 -7.39
C ASN A 37 4.51 21.95 -6.47
N GLY A 38 4.09 20.74 -6.11
CA GLY A 38 2.92 20.45 -5.28
C GLY A 38 3.31 20.20 -3.83
N ARG A 39 2.35 20.39 -2.92
CA ARG A 39 2.55 20.19 -1.47
C ARG A 39 2.79 18.74 -1.05
N PHE A 40 2.62 17.78 -1.98
CA PHE A 40 2.68 16.35 -1.71
C PHE A 40 3.70 15.66 -2.63
N LYS A 41 4.58 14.87 -2.02
CA LYS A 41 5.44 13.89 -2.67
C LYS A 41 4.61 12.69 -3.09
N ARG A 42 5.13 11.90 -4.03
CA ARG A 42 4.46 10.69 -4.51
C ARG A 42 5.39 9.50 -4.46
N ALA A 43 4.85 8.35 -4.09
CA ALA A 43 5.52 7.07 -4.19
C ALA A 43 4.61 6.09 -4.94
N TYR A 44 5.22 5.20 -5.71
CA TYR A 44 4.55 4.03 -6.25
C TYR A 44 4.97 2.81 -5.44
N MET A 45 4.02 1.98 -5.04
CA MET A 45 4.31 0.73 -4.36
C MET A 45 3.73 -0.42 -5.18
N ASP A 46 4.58 -1.40 -5.45
CA ASP A 46 4.18 -2.65 -6.09
C ASP A 46 3.83 -3.65 -4.99
N LEU A 47 2.61 -4.17 -5.06
CA LEU A 47 2.04 -5.13 -4.14
C LEU A 47 1.92 -6.49 -4.82
N GLU A 48 2.37 -7.53 -4.15
CA GLU A 48 2.17 -8.92 -4.54
C GLU A 48 1.12 -9.51 -3.63
N ILE A 49 -0.12 -9.52 -4.10
CA ILE A 49 -1.24 -10.11 -3.36
C ILE A 49 -1.10 -11.63 -3.51
N PRO A 50 -0.77 -12.37 -2.43
CA PRO A 50 -0.77 -13.82 -2.47
C PRO A 50 -2.19 -14.25 -2.85
N GLY A 51 -2.28 -15.15 -3.83
CA GLY A 51 -3.56 -15.71 -4.25
C GLY A 51 -4.05 -16.72 -3.23
N GLU A 52 -4.46 -16.24 -2.06
CA GLU A 52 -5.30 -17.04 -1.15
C GLU A 52 -6.73 -16.56 -1.33
N ASN A 53 -7.55 -17.50 -1.80
CA ASN A 53 -9.00 -17.51 -1.67
C ASN A 53 -9.48 -16.55 -0.58
N VAL A 54 -10.25 -15.54 -0.99
CA VAL A 54 -11.10 -14.79 -0.08
C VAL A 54 -11.98 -15.83 0.61
N GLN A 55 -11.55 -16.29 1.79
CA GLN A 55 -12.48 -16.82 2.78
C GLN A 55 -13.25 -15.59 3.21
N THR A 56 -14.32 -15.34 2.48
CA THR A 56 -15.42 -14.48 2.89
C THR A 56 -15.82 -14.99 4.26
N SER A 57 -15.32 -14.37 5.33
CA SER A 57 -15.81 -14.58 6.68
C SER A 57 -17.15 -13.86 6.80
N ALA A 58 -18.13 -14.33 6.03
CA ALA A 58 -19.55 -14.01 6.19
C ALA A 58 -20.27 -15.02 7.09
N ASP A 59 -19.54 -15.92 7.76
CA ASP A 59 -20.08 -16.82 8.78
C ASP A 59 -19.52 -16.46 10.15
N MET A 60 -20.02 -15.37 10.72
CA MET A 60 -20.13 -15.24 12.18
C MET A 60 -21.57 -15.62 12.52
N PRO A 61 -21.84 -16.80 13.11
CA PRO A 61 -23.13 -17.04 13.73
C PRO A 61 -23.23 -16.11 14.93
N LEU A 62 -24.22 -15.23 14.92
CA LEU A 62 -24.67 -14.52 16.10
C LEU A 62 -25.12 -15.58 17.13
N ILE A 63 -24.40 -15.69 18.23
CA ILE A 63 -24.85 -16.38 19.45
C ILE A 63 -25.18 -15.31 20.48
#